data_AF-A0A2P5MSP6-F1
#
_entry.id   AF-A0A2P5MSP6-F1
#
_cell.length_a   1.000
_cell.length_b   1.000
_cell.length_c   1.000
_cell.angle_alpha   90.00
_cell.angle_beta   90.00
_cell.angle_gamma   90.00
#
_symmetry.space_group_name_H-M   'P 1'
#
loop_
_entity.id
_entity.type
_entity.pdbx_description
1 polymer ?
#
loop_
_entity_poly.entity_id
_entity_poly.type
_entity_poly.pdbx_seq_one_letter_code
_entity_poly.pdbx_strand_id
1 'polypeptide(L)'
;MKNFRVKRQLGFSMIEVLVAVLVLAIGLLGVAAIQTVALKNNNSALQRSQATMLAYFMMDAMRANRSVAIIGSYDLAKTCVAPSVGSLITNDQNAWINALKSNLGNVSTTCGQITCAVNTCNVRVFWDDSRGLSGSAEQVVQITSRL
;
A
#
# COMPACT_ATOMS: atom_id res chain seq x y z
N MET A 1 41.41 -52.79 -32.68
CA MET A 1 41.39 -51.31 -32.85
C MET A 1 39.96 -50.85 -33.05
N LYS A 2 39.39 -50.05 -32.14
CA LYS A 2 38.03 -49.49 -32.27
C LYS A 2 38.12 -48.14 -32.99
N ASN A 3 37.54 -48.05 -34.18
CA ASN A 3 37.47 -46.81 -34.97
C ASN A 3 36.47 -45.84 -34.34
N PHE A 4 36.94 -44.70 -33.85
CA PHE A 4 36.08 -43.59 -33.46
C PHE A 4 35.58 -42.88 -34.73
N ARG A 5 34.30 -43.07 -35.08
CA ARG A 5 33.62 -42.26 -36.10
C ARG A 5 33.32 -40.88 -35.49
N VAL A 6 34.00 -39.84 -35.97
CA VAL A 6 33.66 -38.45 -35.67
C VAL A 6 32.34 -38.12 -36.38
N LYS A 7 31.28 -37.83 -35.62
CA LYS A 7 30.01 -37.33 -36.18
C LYS A 7 30.27 -35.92 -36.77
N ARG A 8 29.88 -35.69 -38.03
CA ARG A 8 29.89 -34.33 -38.60
C ARG A 8 28.92 -33.46 -37.81
N GLN A 9 29.45 -32.37 -37.26
CA GLN A 9 28.66 -31.33 -36.61
C GLN A 9 27.91 -30.58 -37.72
N LEU A 10 26.60 -30.76 -37.80
CA LEU A 10 25.74 -29.92 -38.64
C LEU A 10 25.67 -28.55 -37.94
N GLY A 11 26.37 -27.55 -38.48
CA GLY A 11 26.42 -26.21 -37.90
C GLY A 11 25.03 -25.57 -37.83
N PHE A 12 24.83 -24.76 -36.78
CA PHE A 12 23.64 -23.93 -36.59
C PHE A 12 23.33 -23.13 -37.87
N SER A 13 22.08 -23.17 -38.33
CA SER A 13 21.61 -22.31 -39.42
C SER A 13 21.46 -20.87 -38.90
N MET A 14 21.73 -19.85 -39.73
CA MET A 14 21.44 -18.44 -39.40
C MET A 14 19.96 -18.23 -39.02
N ILE A 15 19.06 -19.03 -39.59
CA ILE A 15 17.62 -19.02 -39.28
C ILE A 15 17.38 -19.48 -37.83
N GLU A 16 18.15 -20.43 -37.32
CA GLU A 16 18.00 -20.97 -35.96
C GLU A 16 18.36 -19.91 -34.91
N VAL A 17 19.43 -19.14 -35.15
CA VAL A 17 19.82 -18.02 -34.28
C VAL A 17 18.77 -16.90 -34.34
N LEU A 18 18.24 -16.57 -35.51
CA LEU A 18 17.18 -15.56 -35.66
C LEU A 18 15.90 -15.97 -34.92
N VAL A 19 15.51 -17.24 -35.01
CA VAL A 19 14.35 -17.77 -34.28
C VAL A 19 14.61 -17.74 -32.76
N ALA A 20 15.81 -18.11 -32.31
CA ALA A 20 16.17 -18.03 -30.90
C ALA A 20 16.10 -16.59 -30.36
N VAL A 21 16.62 -15.62 -31.09
CA VAL A 21 16.56 -14.19 -30.73
C VAL A 21 15.11 -13.69 -30.73
N LEU A 22 14.29 -14.11 -31.69
CA LEU A 22 12.86 -13.76 -31.75
C LEU A 22 12.11 -14.27 -30.51
N VAL A 23 12.28 -15.55 -30.17
CA VAL A 23 11.64 -16.15 -28.99
C VAL A 23 12.12 -15.47 -27.71
N LEU A 24 13.41 -15.17 -27.60
CA LEU A 24 13.99 -14.45 -26.46
C LEU A 24 13.41 -13.03 -26.33
N ALA A 25 13.29 -12.30 -27.44
CA ALA A 25 12.72 -10.96 -27.45
C ALA A 25 11.27 -10.96 -26.94
N ILE A 26 10.44 -11.91 -27.39
CA ILE A 26 9.07 -12.07 -26.90
C ILE A 26 9.06 -12.41 -25.41
N GLY A 27 9.94 -13.32 -24.97
CA GLY A 27 10.09 -13.68 -23.56
C GLY A 27 10.42 -12.49 -22.66
N LEU A 28 11.35 -11.62 -23.09
CA LEU A 28 11.73 -10.42 -22.34
C LEU A 28 10.58 -9.40 -22.22
N LEU A 29 9.78 -9.23 -23.26
CA LEU A 29 8.59 -8.37 -23.20
C LEU A 29 7.56 -8.92 -22.18
N GLY A 30 7.39 -10.25 -22.14
CA GLY A 30 6.54 -10.90 -21.13
C GLY A 30 7.02 -10.65 -19.70
N VAL A 31 8.33 -10.76 -19.47
CA VAL A 31 8.94 -10.48 -18.15
C VAL A 31 8.77 -9.01 -17.76
N ALA A 32 8.98 -8.07 -18.68
CA ALA A 32 8.81 -6.65 -18.40
C ALA A 32 7.37 -6.31 -17.97
N ALA A 33 6.36 -6.89 -18.65
CA ALA A 33 4.97 -6.72 -18.28
C ALA A 33 4.68 -7.26 -16.87
N ILE A 34 5.18 -8.45 -16.54
CA ILE A 34 5.02 -9.04 -15.20
C ILE A 34 5.72 -8.17 -14.13
N GLN A 35 6.90 -7.63 -14.42
CA GLN A 35 7.60 -6.72 -13.49
C GLN A 35 6.77 -5.47 -13.20
N THR A 36 6.11 -4.90 -14.20
CA THR A 36 5.28 -3.70 -13.99
C THR A 36 4.07 -4.00 -13.10
N VAL A 37 3.44 -5.16 -13.31
CA VAL A 37 2.34 -5.66 -12.48
C VAL A 37 2.80 -5.91 -11.05
N ALA A 38 3.96 -6.54 -10.86
CA ALA A 38 4.54 -6.79 -9.54
C ALA A 38 4.81 -5.49 -8.77
N LEU A 39 5.39 -4.47 -9.42
CA LEU A 39 5.63 -3.16 -8.81
C LEU A 39 4.34 -2.48 -8.36
N LYS A 40 3.30 -2.50 -9.21
CA LYS A 40 1.97 -1.94 -8.85
C LYS A 40 1.39 -2.64 -7.63
N ASN A 41 1.42 -3.98 -7.60
CA ASN A 41 0.90 -4.75 -6.47
C ASN A 41 1.67 -4.49 -5.17
N ASN A 42 3.00 -4.41 -5.26
CA ASN A 42 3.86 -4.09 -4.12
C ASN A 42 3.57 -2.70 -3.55
N ASN A 43 3.35 -1.71 -4.41
CA ASN A 43 2.99 -0.37 -3.97
C ASN A 43 1.64 -0.33 -3.24
N SER A 44 0.61 -0.99 -3.80
CA SER A 44 -0.70 -1.10 -3.13
C SER A 44 -0.61 -1.84 -1.79
N ALA A 45 0.21 -2.89 -1.70
CA ALA A 45 0.44 -3.62 -0.45
C ALA A 45 1.19 -2.75 0.59
N LEU A 46 2.15 -1.95 0.16
CA LEU A 46 2.85 -0.99 1.01
C LEU A 46 1.89 0.06 1.57
N GLN A 47 1.03 0.65 0.73
CA GLN A 47 0.02 1.61 1.17
C GLN A 47 -0.93 1.00 2.21
N ARG A 48 -1.45 -0.21 2.00
CA ARG A 48 -2.27 -0.92 3.01
C ARG A 48 -1.54 -1.11 4.33
N SER A 49 -0.25 -1.46 4.28
CA SER A 49 0.58 -1.67 5.46
C SER A 49 0.81 -0.36 6.23
N GLN A 50 1.10 0.73 5.52
CA GLN A 50 1.25 2.07 6.10
C GLN A 50 -0.06 2.59 6.69
N ALA A 51 -1.19 2.42 6.00
CA ALA A 51 -2.52 2.79 6.52
C ALA A 51 -2.82 2.06 7.83
N THR A 52 -2.51 0.77 7.90
CA THR A 52 -2.69 -0.05 9.11
C THR A 52 -1.79 0.42 10.24
N MET A 53 -0.50 0.67 9.96
CA MET A 53 0.44 1.19 10.95
C MET A 53 -0.03 2.54 11.52
N LEU A 54 -0.46 3.47 10.65
CA LEU A 54 -0.91 4.79 11.06
C LEU A 54 -2.27 4.75 11.79
N ALA A 55 -3.14 3.80 11.47
CA ALA A 55 -4.36 3.56 12.24
C ALA A 55 -4.03 3.05 13.67
N TYR A 56 -3.05 2.16 13.82
CA TYR A 56 -2.57 1.73 15.15
C TYR A 56 -1.90 2.86 15.91
N PHE A 57 -1.09 3.69 15.26
CA PHE A 57 -0.48 4.87 15.88
C PHE A 57 -1.53 5.78 16.55
N MET A 58 -2.63 6.10 15.85
CA MET A 58 -3.71 6.90 16.43
C MET A 58 -4.44 6.14 17.54
N MET A 59 -4.63 4.84 17.38
CA MET A 59 -5.24 4.01 18.43
C MET A 59 -4.41 3.99 19.71
N ASP A 60 -3.08 3.95 19.60
CA ASP A 60 -2.18 3.99 20.74
C ASP A 60 -2.11 5.38 21.38
N ALA A 61 -2.19 6.46 20.59
CA ALA A 61 -2.36 7.82 21.11
C ALA A 61 -3.64 7.94 21.97
N MET A 62 -4.76 7.39 21.49
CA MET A 62 -6.00 7.34 22.28
C MET A 62 -5.90 6.47 23.53
N ARG A 63 -5.15 5.36 23.50
CA ARG A 63 -4.89 4.54 24.70
C ARG A 63 -4.04 5.28 25.72
N ALA A 64 -3.04 6.03 25.27
CA ALA A 64 -2.23 6.87 26.15
C ALA A 64 -3.06 7.97 26.82
N ASN A 65 -4.07 8.50 26.12
CA ASN A 65 -4.99 9.52 26.62
C ASN A 65 -6.42 8.98 26.82
N ARG A 66 -6.51 7.82 27.48
CA ARG A 66 -7.75 7.03 27.60
C ARG A 66 -8.92 7.81 28.18
N SER A 67 -8.69 8.61 29.23
CA SER A 67 -9.75 9.30 29.98
C SER A 67 -10.59 10.25 29.12
N VAL A 68 -9.96 10.95 28.17
CA VAL A 68 -10.67 11.85 27.23
C VAL A 68 -11.15 11.11 25.98
N ALA A 69 -10.47 10.03 25.59
CA ALA A 69 -10.88 9.24 24.44
C ALA A 69 -12.19 8.47 24.68
N ILE A 70 -12.40 7.91 25.89
CA ILE A 70 -13.65 7.18 26.22
C ILE A 70 -14.90 8.08 26.30
N ILE A 71 -14.73 9.39 26.47
CA ILE A 71 -15.82 10.38 26.46
C ILE A 71 -16.03 11.01 25.06
N GLY A 72 -15.35 10.50 24.03
CA GLY A 72 -15.53 10.92 22.65
C GLY A 72 -14.76 12.17 22.24
N SER A 73 -13.83 12.69 23.07
CA SER A 73 -13.09 13.91 22.71
C SER A 73 -12.15 13.75 21.51
N TYR A 74 -11.77 12.51 21.17
CA TYR A 74 -10.99 12.19 19.96
C TYR A 74 -11.86 12.01 18.71
N ASP A 75 -13.19 12.08 18.81
CA ASP A 75 -14.09 11.90 17.67
C ASP A 75 -13.78 12.88 16.56
N LEU A 76 -13.65 12.32 15.35
CA LEU A 76 -13.29 13.06 14.16
C LEU A 76 -14.12 12.52 13.00
N ALA A 77 -15.02 13.35 12.49
CA ALA A 77 -15.73 13.05 11.24
C ALA A 77 -14.71 12.80 10.12
N LYS A 78 -15.09 12.00 9.11
CA LYS A 78 -14.21 11.73 7.96
C LYS A 78 -13.70 13.04 7.38
N THR A 79 -12.41 13.29 7.53
CA THR A 79 -11.76 14.52 7.08
C THR A 79 -10.45 14.20 6.37
N CYS A 80 -10.22 14.92 5.29
CA CYS A 80 -8.97 14.92 4.54
C CYS A 80 -8.17 16.20 4.84
N VAL A 81 -8.65 17.04 5.76
CA VAL A 81 -7.99 18.28 6.18
C VAL A 81 -7.53 18.11 7.62
N ALA A 82 -6.24 18.36 7.86
CA ALA A 82 -5.67 18.29 9.19
C ALA A 82 -6.30 19.39 10.05
N PRO A 83 -6.84 19.07 11.24
CA PRO A 83 -7.44 20.07 12.13
C PRO A 83 -6.41 21.06 12.64
N SER A 84 -6.85 22.23 13.13
CA SER A 84 -5.95 23.22 13.72
C SER A 84 -5.33 22.73 15.02
N VAL A 85 -4.04 22.99 15.19
CA VAL A 85 -3.29 22.70 16.41
C VAL A 85 -3.77 23.56 17.58
N GLY A 86 -3.69 23.05 18.82
CA GLY A 86 -4.08 23.83 20.01
C GLY A 86 -4.33 23.02 21.28
N SER A 87 -4.63 21.73 21.16
CA SER A 87 -4.72 20.79 22.27
C SER A 87 -3.91 19.53 21.94
N LEU A 88 -3.60 18.70 22.94
CA LEU A 88 -2.94 17.40 22.69
C LEU A 88 -3.70 16.59 21.62
N ILE A 89 -5.03 16.53 21.73
CA ILE A 89 -5.91 15.81 20.81
C ILE A 89 -5.80 16.36 19.38
N THR A 90 -5.93 17.67 19.20
CA THR A 90 -5.89 18.27 17.86
C THR A 90 -4.48 18.27 17.27
N ASN A 91 -3.43 18.26 18.11
CA ASN A 91 -2.05 18.05 17.67
C ASN A 91 -1.85 16.61 17.18
N ASP A 92 -2.33 15.61 17.92
CA ASP A 92 -2.28 14.20 17.52
C ASP A 92 -3.02 13.97 16.19
N GLN A 93 -4.25 14.51 16.08
CA GLN A 93 -5.06 14.41 14.86
C GLN A 93 -4.39 15.14 13.69
N ASN A 94 -3.82 16.33 13.90
CA ASN A 94 -3.11 17.07 12.87
C ASN A 94 -1.88 16.28 12.35
N ALA A 95 -1.04 15.80 13.27
CA ALA A 95 0.14 15.01 12.94
C ALA A 95 -0.25 13.72 12.20
N TRP A 96 -1.29 13.03 12.66
CA TRP A 96 -1.79 11.81 12.06
C TRP A 96 -2.31 12.03 10.63
N ILE A 97 -3.19 13.02 10.40
CA ILE A 97 -3.71 13.31 9.06
C ILE A 97 -2.57 13.71 8.11
N ASN A 98 -1.60 14.50 8.57
CA ASN A 98 -0.43 14.86 7.76
C ASN A 98 0.47 13.66 7.45
N ALA A 99 0.65 12.73 8.41
CA ALA A 99 1.39 11.49 8.20
C ALA A 99 0.67 10.56 7.21
N LEU A 100 -0.66 10.45 7.27
CA LEU A 100 -1.45 9.72 6.29
C LEU A 100 -1.18 10.26 4.87
N LYS A 101 -1.26 11.58 4.70
CA LYS A 101 -1.03 12.24 3.42
C LYS A 101 0.38 12.04 2.88
N SER A 102 1.40 12.11 3.72
CA SER A 102 2.79 11.96 3.29
C SER A 102 3.14 10.53 2.90
N ASN A 103 2.53 9.52 3.55
CA ASN A 103 2.85 8.11 3.32
C ASN A 103 1.97 7.46 2.24
N LEU A 104 0.67 7.75 2.22
CA LEU A 104 -0.29 7.08 1.32
C LEU A 104 -0.41 7.78 -0.04
N GLY A 105 -0.03 9.06 -0.12
CA GLY A 105 -0.16 9.90 -1.30
C GLY A 105 -1.57 10.49 -1.46
N ASN A 106 -1.77 11.26 -2.54
CA ASN A 106 -3.02 11.98 -2.87
C ASN A 106 -3.66 12.73 -1.67
N VAL A 107 -3.16 13.95 -1.43
CA VAL A 107 -3.55 14.77 -0.27
C VAL A 107 -5.04 15.13 -0.21
N SER A 108 -5.77 15.00 -1.32
CA SER A 108 -7.18 15.35 -1.44
C SER A 108 -8.11 14.18 -1.12
N THR A 109 -7.67 12.94 -1.32
CA THR A 109 -8.50 11.73 -1.12
C THR A 109 -8.07 10.88 0.07
N THR A 110 -6.90 11.19 0.66
CA THR A 110 -6.43 10.53 1.88
C THR A 110 -7.02 11.20 3.12
N CYS A 111 -7.85 10.44 3.83
CA CYS A 111 -8.70 10.96 4.90
C CYS A 111 -8.67 10.03 6.12
N GLY A 112 -8.88 10.60 7.30
CA GLY A 112 -9.02 9.85 8.54
C GLY A 112 -10.40 10.05 9.16
N GLN A 113 -10.85 9.07 9.93
CA GLN A 113 -12.07 9.15 10.74
C GLN A 113 -11.85 8.42 12.05
N ILE A 114 -12.33 9.01 13.14
CA ILE A 114 -12.30 8.43 14.48
C ILE A 114 -13.71 8.49 15.03
N THR A 115 -14.22 7.35 15.49
CA THR A 115 -15.52 7.26 16.16
C THR A 115 -15.38 6.40 17.40
N CYS A 116 -15.62 7.00 18.56
CA CYS A 116 -15.56 6.37 19.86
C CYS A 116 -16.98 6.22 20.43
N ALA A 117 -17.33 4.97 20.74
CA ALA A 117 -18.47 4.64 21.58
C ALA A 117 -17.98 4.34 23.01
N VAL A 118 -18.89 3.95 23.91
CA VAL A 118 -18.56 3.60 25.30
C VAL A 118 -17.45 2.54 25.32
N ASN A 119 -16.25 2.98 25.73
CA ASN A 119 -15.06 2.16 25.88
C ASN A 119 -14.55 1.45 24.62
N THR A 120 -15.02 1.82 23.42
CA THR A 120 -14.63 1.20 22.15
C THR A 120 -14.44 2.27 21.09
N CYS A 121 -13.23 2.37 20.53
CA CYS A 121 -12.92 3.32 19.46
C CYS A 121 -12.63 2.60 18.15
N ASN A 122 -13.08 3.22 17.09
CA ASN A 122 -12.93 2.78 15.72
C ASN A 122 -12.16 3.86 14.96
N VAL A 123 -11.00 3.48 14.42
CA VAL A 123 -10.15 4.32 13.58
C VAL A 123 -10.27 3.80 12.15
N ARG A 124 -10.69 4.67 11.24
CA ARG A 124 -10.76 4.40 9.80
C ARG A 124 -9.81 5.30 9.05
N VAL A 125 -9.07 4.70 8.14
CA VAL A 125 -8.17 5.38 7.20
C VAL A 125 -8.67 5.10 5.80
N PHE A 126 -8.85 6.16 5.02
CA PHE A 126 -9.31 6.12 3.63
C PHE A 126 -8.21 6.66 2.72
N TRP A 127 -8.00 6.02 1.57
CA TRP A 127 -7.11 6.52 0.52
C TRP A 127 -7.52 5.97 -0.85
N ASP A 128 -6.98 6.56 -1.92
CA ASP A 128 -7.20 6.13 -3.30
C ASP A 128 -6.08 5.18 -3.74
N ASP A 129 -6.44 3.95 -4.13
CA ASP A 129 -5.54 2.92 -4.66
C ASP A 129 -5.89 2.56 -6.11
N SER A 130 -6.60 3.42 -6.86
CA SER A 130 -7.04 3.15 -8.25
C SER A 130 -5.92 2.78 -9.23
N ARG A 131 -4.66 3.04 -8.88
CA ARG A 131 -3.46 2.65 -9.65
C ARG A 131 -3.04 1.19 -9.43
N GLY A 132 -3.54 0.55 -8.38
CA GLY A 132 -3.35 -0.86 -8.08
C GLY A 132 -4.18 -1.78 -8.98
N LEU A 133 -3.75 -3.03 -9.12
CA LEU A 133 -4.39 -4.03 -10.00
C LEU A 133 -5.83 -4.37 -9.59
N SER A 134 -6.10 -4.37 -8.29
CA SER A 134 -7.42 -4.59 -7.69
C SER A 134 -7.81 -3.42 -6.80
N GLY A 135 -7.24 -2.24 -7.08
CA GLY A 135 -7.48 -1.05 -6.31
C GLY A 135 -8.81 -0.38 -6.67
N SER A 136 -9.26 0.50 -5.78
CA SER A 136 -10.46 1.32 -5.98
C SER A 136 -10.12 2.78 -5.71
N ALA A 137 -11.00 3.68 -6.18
CA ALA A 137 -10.92 5.11 -5.88
C ALA A 137 -11.00 5.41 -4.37
N GLU A 138 -11.50 4.46 -3.57
CA GLU A 138 -11.52 4.53 -2.11
C GLU A 138 -11.31 3.15 -1.50
N GLN A 139 -10.15 2.95 -0.88
CA GLN A 139 -9.82 1.84 0.00
C GLN A 139 -10.01 2.26 1.45
N VAL A 140 -10.32 1.31 2.33
CA VAL A 140 -10.47 1.58 3.76
C VAL A 140 -9.78 0.52 4.59
N VAL A 141 -9.03 0.96 5.59
CA VAL A 141 -8.58 0.13 6.72
C VAL A 141 -9.31 0.60 7.95
N GLN A 142 -9.88 -0.36 8.68
CA GLN A 142 -10.62 -0.11 9.90
C GLN A 142 -10.01 -0.93 11.03
N ILE A 143 -9.65 -0.25 12.12
CA ILE A 143 -9.22 -0.88 13.35
C ILE A 143 -10.21 -0.51 14.45
N THR A 144 -10.72 -1.52 15.15
CA THR A 144 -11.62 -1.32 16.30
C THR A 144 -10.97 -1.94 17.51
N SER A 145 -10.87 -1.18 18.60
CA SER A 145 -10.37 -1.68 19.89
C SER A 145 -11.18 -1.11 21.02
N ARG A 146 -11.26 -1.88 22.10
CA ARG A 146 -11.60 -1.34 23.41
C ARG A 146 -10.42 -0.52 23.94
N LEU A 147 -10.71 0.62 24.54
CA LEU A 147 -9.71 1.46 25.21
C LEU A 147 -9.57 1.10 26.68
#